data_AF-A0A1S1LD21-F1
#
_entry.id   AF-A0A1S1LD21-F1
#
_cell.length_a   1.000
_cell.length_b   1.000
_cell.length_c   1.000
_cell.angle_alpha   90.00
_cell.angle_beta   90.00
_cell.angle_gamma   90.00
#
_symmetry.space_group_name_H-M   'P 1'
#
loop_
_entity.id
_entity.type
_entity.pdbx_description
1 polymer ?
#
loop_
_entity_poly.entity_id
_entity_poly.type
_entity_poly.pdbx_seq_one_letter_code
_entity_poly.pdbx_strand_id
1 'polypeptide(L)'
;MEGDDETMGKTEQISAWWYLSFAGESGWLGACFIRAASSSAAVKRAHAVGANPGGEVSALGPLDLDIRAEYADRLLTLAEAEDARAVGQSD
;
A
#
# COMPACT_ATOMS: atom_id res chain seq x y z
N MET A 1 -39.29 26.70 -0.66
CA MET A 1 -38.24 26.64 0.38
C MET A 1 -37.87 25.19 0.46
N GLU A 2 -37.00 24.78 -0.47
CA GLU A 2 -35.55 24.63 -0.21
C GLU A 2 -35.36 23.37 0.62
N GLY A 3 -34.68 22.35 0.16
CA GLY A 3 -33.67 22.26 -0.89
C GLY A 3 -32.92 21.02 -0.48
N ASP A 4 -32.99 20.02 -1.35
CA ASP A 4 -32.00 18.96 -1.56
C ASP A 4 -31.30 18.37 -0.33
N ASP A 5 -31.74 17.16 -0.02
CA ASP A 5 -30.95 15.99 0.40
C ASP A 5 -29.43 16.12 0.25
N GLU A 6 -28.76 16.85 1.15
CA GLU A 6 -27.30 16.83 1.27
C GLU A 6 -26.85 15.76 2.27
N THR A 7 -27.27 14.51 2.06
CA THR A 7 -26.56 13.35 2.61
C THR A 7 -25.44 12.97 1.64
N MET A 8 -24.55 13.92 1.34
CA MET A 8 -23.39 13.62 0.48
C MET A 8 -22.37 12.87 1.34
N GLY A 9 -22.30 11.57 1.08
CA GLY A 9 -21.64 10.57 1.90
C GLY A 9 -20.30 11.02 2.45
N LYS A 10 -20.15 10.88 3.77
CA LYS A 10 -18.84 10.66 4.37
C LYS A 10 -18.29 9.41 3.70
N THR A 11 -17.58 9.58 2.59
CA THR A 11 -16.82 8.51 1.95
C THR A 11 -15.88 8.04 3.04
N GLU A 12 -16.27 6.98 3.74
CA GLU A 12 -15.34 6.25 4.56
C GLU A 12 -14.19 5.97 3.62
N GLN A 13 -13.04 6.58 3.89
CA GLN A 13 -11.86 6.38 3.08
C GLN A 13 -11.45 4.95 3.34
N ILE A 14 -12.04 4.02 2.58
CA ILE A 14 -11.79 2.59 2.69
C ILE A 14 -10.30 2.45 2.39
N SER A 15 -9.54 2.18 3.44
CA SER A 15 -8.11 1.99 3.33
C SER A 15 -7.88 0.59 2.79
N ALA A 16 -7.30 0.52 1.60
CA ALA A 16 -6.94 -0.73 0.95
C ALA A 16 -5.44 -0.98 1.07
N TRP A 17 -5.03 -2.21 0.84
CA TRP A 17 -3.61 -2.56 0.77
C TRP A 17 -3.04 -2.12 -0.58
N TRP A 18 -1.88 -1.46 -0.52
CA TRP A 18 -1.08 -1.08 -1.68
C TRP A 18 0.27 -1.75 -1.59
N TYR A 19 0.67 -2.42 -2.66
CA TYR A 19 2.03 -2.91 -2.83
C TYR A 19 2.86 -1.82 -3.49
N LEU A 20 3.96 -1.44 -2.87
CA LEU A 20 4.93 -0.51 -3.43
C LEU A 20 6.22 -1.27 -3.70
N SER A 21 6.71 -1.23 -4.94
CA SER A 21 8.04 -1.73 -5.28
C SER A 21 8.98 -0.58 -5.56
N PHE A 22 10.22 -0.71 -5.11
CA PHE A 22 11.28 0.28 -5.27
C PHE A 22 12.39 -0.27 -6.15
N ALA A 23 12.86 0.54 -7.09
CA ALA A 23 13.98 0.22 -7.95
C ALA A 23 14.95 1.41 -8.01
N GLY A 24 16.25 1.12 -8.06
CA GLY A 24 17.31 2.09 -8.27
C GLY A 24 18.16 1.71 -9.48
N GLU A 25 19.25 2.44 -9.70
CA GLU A 25 20.14 2.22 -10.85
C GLU A 25 20.72 0.79 -10.91
N SER A 26 20.95 0.16 -9.76
CA SER A 26 21.48 -1.21 -9.65
C SER A 26 20.40 -2.29 -9.67
N GLY A 27 19.13 -1.93 -9.86
CA GLY A 27 18.00 -2.85 -9.91
C GLY A 27 17.05 -2.73 -8.72
N TRP A 28 16.40 -3.85 -8.39
CA TRP A 28 15.35 -3.90 -7.38
C TRP A 28 15.90 -3.65 -5.96
N LEU A 29 15.29 -2.70 -5.23
CA LEU A 29 15.73 -2.29 -3.90
C LEU A 29 14.89 -2.92 -2.78
N GLY A 30 13.63 -3.27 -3.06
CA GLY A 30 12.71 -3.71 -2.04
C GLY A 30 11.26 -3.51 -2.42
N ALA A 31 10.36 -3.98 -1.57
CA ALA A 31 8.95 -3.65 -1.65
C ALA A 31 8.34 -3.44 -0.26
N CYS A 32 7.15 -2.85 -0.17
CA CYS A 32 6.41 -2.78 1.08
C CYS A 32 4.91 -2.79 0.84
N PHE A 33 4.15 -3.25 1.85
CA PHE A 33 2.70 -3.18 1.85
C PHE A 33 2.23 -2.08 2.80
N ILE A 34 1.44 -1.16 2.26
CA ILE A 34 0.95 0.00 2.99
C ILE A 34 -0.55 0.09 2.86
N ARG A 35 -1.23 0.23 3.99
CA ARG A 35 -2.67 0.44 4.03
C ARG A 35 -2.98 1.92 3.88
N ALA A 36 -3.65 2.29 2.79
CA ALA A 36 -3.93 3.68 2.46
C ALA A 36 -5.17 3.81 1.55
N ALA A 37 -5.76 5.00 1.55
CA ALA A 37 -6.90 5.30 0.70
C ALA A 37 -6.54 5.53 -0.78
N SER A 38 -5.26 5.81 -1.08
CA SER A 38 -4.76 6.04 -2.44
C SER A 38 -3.28 5.71 -2.56
N SER A 39 -2.79 5.48 -3.77
CA SER A 39 -1.38 5.24 -4.07
C SER A 39 -0.46 6.37 -3.56
N SER A 40 -0.87 7.63 -3.73
CA SER A 40 -0.10 8.77 -3.24
C SER A 40 -0.02 8.80 -1.71
N ALA A 41 -1.09 8.42 -1.02
CA ALA A 41 -1.09 8.29 0.44
C ALA A 41 -0.22 7.11 0.89
N ALA A 42 -0.24 5.99 0.15
CA ALA A 42 0.62 4.84 0.41
C ALA A 42 2.11 5.22 0.32
N VAL A 43 2.53 5.90 -0.74
CA VAL A 43 3.93 6.33 -0.92
C VAL A 43 4.37 7.30 0.19
N LYS A 44 3.52 8.28 0.55
CA LYS A 44 3.80 9.20 1.67
C LYS A 44 3.98 8.46 2.99
N ARG A 45 3.11 7.49 3.27
CA ARG A 45 3.19 6.67 4.48
C ARG A 45 4.42 5.77 4.47
N ALA A 46 4.75 5.13 3.35
CA ALA A 46 5.97 4.34 3.19
C ALA A 46 7.23 5.15 3.54
N HIS A 47 7.29 6.41 3.09
CA HIS A 47 8.37 7.31 3.46
C HIS A 47 8.35 7.67 4.95
N ALA A 48 7.18 7.94 5.54
CA ALA A 48 7.05 8.29 6.95
C ALA A 48 7.47 7.16 7.91
N VAL A 49 7.24 5.90 7.54
CA VAL A 49 7.62 4.73 8.35
C VAL A 49 9.03 4.20 8.04
N GLY A 50 9.76 4.83 7.11
CA GLY A 50 11.10 4.40 6.72
C GLY A 50 11.14 3.14 5.83
N ALA A 51 10.00 2.76 5.24
CA ALA A 51 9.90 1.63 4.31
C ALA A 51 10.23 2.00 2.85
N ASN A 52 10.48 3.28 2.56
CA ASN A 52 10.88 3.74 1.23
C ASN A 52 12.40 3.99 1.19
N PRO A 53 13.19 3.15 0.50
CA PRO A 53 14.64 3.31 0.38
C PRO A 53 15.06 4.41 -0.62
N GLY A 54 14.11 5.03 -1.31
CA GLY A 54 14.35 5.95 -2.43
C GLY A 54 14.30 5.26 -3.79
N GLY A 55 14.66 5.99 -4.84
CA GLY A 55 14.61 5.51 -6.23
C GLY A 55 13.23 5.68 -6.89
N GLU A 56 13.01 4.91 -7.96
CA GLU A 56 11.73 4.83 -8.65
C GLU A 56 10.75 3.97 -7.84
N VAL A 57 9.52 4.47 -7.69
CA VAL A 57 8.44 3.77 -6.99
C VAL A 57 7.34 3.40 -7.95
N SER A 58 6.91 2.14 -7.91
CA SER A 58 5.69 1.67 -8.56
C SER A 58 4.70 1.22 -7.49
N ALA A 59 3.45 1.65 -7.64
CA ALA A 59 2.36 1.30 -6.74
C ALA A 59 1.36 0.39 -7.46
N LEU A 60 1.03 -0.74 -6.85
CA LEU A 60 0.02 -1.69 -7.31
C LEU A 60 -1.08 -1.78 -6.25
N GLY A 61 -2.31 -1.51 -6.65
CA GLY A 61 -3.48 -1.60 -5.79
C GLY A 61 -4.68 -0.82 -6.35
N PRO A 62 -5.77 -0.74 -5.56
CA PRO A 62 -5.98 -1.41 -4.27
C PRO A 62 -5.96 -2.94 -4.41
N LEU A 63 -5.33 -3.63 -3.46
CA LEU A 63 -5.25 -5.09 -3.42
C LEU A 63 -6.37 -5.64 -2.53
N ASP A 64 -7.04 -6.67 -3.02
CA ASP A 64 -8.09 -7.41 -2.29
C ASP A 64 -7.47 -8.65 -1.64
N LEU A 65 -6.58 -8.42 -0.68
CA LEU A 65 -5.90 -9.46 0.09
C LEU A 65 -5.57 -8.92 1.47
N ASP A 66 -5.54 -9.79 2.48
CA ASP A 66 -5.19 -9.38 3.84
C ASP A 66 -3.69 -9.59 4.08
N ILE A 67 -2.94 -8.48 4.19
CA ILE A 67 -1.52 -8.52 4.54
C ILE A 67 -1.37 -8.60 6.05
N ARG A 68 -0.63 -9.60 6.51
CA ARG A 68 -0.22 -9.73 7.91
C ARG A 68 0.56 -8.49 8.36
N ALA A 69 0.30 -8.03 9.57
CA ALA A 69 0.95 -6.83 10.12
C ALA A 69 2.49 -6.91 10.14
N GLU A 70 3.07 -8.11 10.18
CA GLU A 70 4.53 -8.31 10.11
C GLU A 70 5.15 -7.95 8.75
N TYR A 71 4.35 -7.92 7.68
CA TYR A 71 4.78 -7.55 6.33
C TYR A 71 4.38 -6.10 5.97
N ALA A 72 3.63 -5.43 6.84
CA ALA A 72 3.15 -4.08 6.65
C ALA A 72 4.14 -3.03 7.16
N ASP A 73 4.08 -1.81 6.59
CA ASP A 73 4.80 -0.62 7.07
C ASP A 73 6.33 -0.80 7.22
N ARG A 74 6.95 -1.76 6.51
CA ARG A 74 8.41 -1.96 6.47
C ARG A 74 8.91 -2.35 5.08
N LEU A 75 10.20 -2.16 4.85
CA LEU A 75 10.86 -2.65 3.64
C LEU A 75 11.03 -4.18 3.70
N LEU A 76 10.56 -4.86 2.67
CA LEU A 76 10.61 -6.29 2.46
C LEU A 76 11.63 -6.64 1.39
N THR A 77 12.29 -7.77 1.59
CA THR A 77 13.03 -8.48 0.55
C THR A 77 12.08 -9.17 -0.44
N LEU A 78 12.62 -9.62 -1.58
CA LEU A 78 11.80 -10.19 -2.66
C LEU A 78 11.04 -11.42 -2.15
N ALA A 79 11.75 -12.31 -1.44
CA ALA A 79 11.17 -13.51 -0.86
C ALA A 79 10.06 -13.20 0.15
N GLU A 80 10.22 -12.17 0.99
CA GLU A 80 9.19 -11.77 1.95
C GLU A 80 7.96 -11.14 1.26
N ALA A 81 8.18 -10.36 0.20
CA ALA A 81 7.09 -9.79 -0.58
C ALA A 81 6.29 -10.87 -1.33
N GLU A 82 6.96 -11.92 -1.81
CA GLU A 82 6.31 -13.09 -2.42
C GLU A 82 5.54 -13.91 -1.38
N ASP A 83 6.14 -14.19 -0.22
CA ASP A 83 5.49 -14.90 0.88
C ASP A 83 4.24 -14.15 1.37
N ALA A 84 4.34 -12.84 1.59
CA ALA A 84 3.21 -12.00 2.00
C ALA A 84 2.02 -12.10 1.03
N ARG A 85 2.28 -12.20 -0.28
CA ARG A 85 1.23 -12.36 -1.31
C ARG A 85 0.68 -13.77 -1.37
N ALA A 86 1.49 -14.78 -1.09
CA ALA A 86 1.06 -16.18 -1.05
C ALA A 86 0.16 -16.43 0.17
N VAL A 87 0.56 -15.93 1.34
CA VAL A 87 -0.19 -16.09 2.59
C VAL A 87 -1.52 -15.32 2.55
N GLY A 88 -1.54 -14.12 1.97
CA GLY A 88 -2.76 -13.31 1.84
C GLY A 88 -3.80 -13.83 0.83
N GLN A 89 -3.49 -14.90 0.07
CA GLN A 89 -4.40 -15.54 -0.89
C GLN A 89 -5.06 -16.82 -0.37
N SER A 90 -4.70 -17.28 0.84
CA SER A 90 -5.30 -18.48 1.41
C SER A 90 -6.60 -18.13 2.15
N ASP A 91 -7.72 -18.16 1.44
CA ASP A 91 -9.08 -18.27 1.99
C ASP A 91 -9.37 -19.74 2.37
#